data_AF-A0AAJ8W0X1-F1
#
_entry.id   AF-A0AAJ8W0X1-F1
#
_cell.length_a   1.000
_cell.length_b   1.000
_cell.length_c   1.000
_cell.angle_alpha   90.00
_cell.angle_beta   90.00
_cell.angle_gamma   90.00
#
_symmetry.space_group_name_H-M   'P 1'
#
loop_
_entity.id
_entity.type
_entity.pdbx_description
1 polymer ?
#
loop_
_entity_poly.entity_id
_entity_poly.type
_entity_poly.pdbx_seq_one_letter_code
_entity_poly.pdbx_strand_id
1 'polypeptide(L)'
;MQLLLNAQVVVWLFIATAWGRELQGGFIVDWGSQNVGNGDVSLYSKSIWSIINNAATDFHGNIKVDATSGLYVSTVSPQVSLSATLYDSIYSFVNDGIVSFNAIRGAPGYIFRIMGDKFLNNGDLYFAASGVGSAESAIKGSDWHNNGLIHIYQQMKSDSYTYLGYDGKTMVNNGQICFTNQNWKQLTGMLGSGCVTAQEKASFYFMNTDLQISEGEIFYLSGGETSIMAVGSINRPQTFHVRGFGTYNGMANKIGLTATLSSPASGKAPWAYDAEKGILTLYVGSYSQNFEIGTGYDITKFRIVSDTSRGLPGINLGAVQYNGAPPNLGVPAECKPCKAVPGIPGVDKPPATTYEIDTATIKPSDVPNKSTVAPYTSSKASHGLVKTVTVFSTDIVMATSTFTITSTVTP
;
A
#
# COMPACT_ATOMS: atom_id res chain seq x y z
N MET A 1 48.97 -3.34 -24.10
CA MET A 1 48.45 -3.62 -22.75
C MET A 1 47.30 -2.69 -22.36
N GLN A 2 47.43 -1.37 -22.56
CA GLN A 2 46.40 -0.37 -22.25
C GLN A 2 45.11 -0.49 -23.09
N LEU A 3 45.23 -0.85 -24.37
CA LEU A 3 44.07 -1.13 -25.25
C LEU A 3 43.25 -2.37 -24.83
N LEU A 4 43.89 -3.39 -24.26
CA LEU A 4 43.21 -4.59 -23.76
C LEU A 4 42.48 -4.33 -22.43
N LEU A 5 43.07 -3.51 -21.54
CA LEU A 5 42.39 -3.05 -20.32
C LEU A 5 41.18 -2.17 -20.65
N ASN A 6 41.31 -1.23 -21.60
CA ASN A 6 40.20 -0.37 -22.00
C ASN A 6 39.07 -1.18 -22.66
N ALA A 7 39.40 -2.16 -23.50
CA ALA A 7 38.42 -3.06 -24.09
C ALA A 7 37.73 -3.94 -23.03
N GLN A 8 38.46 -4.44 -22.02
CA GLN A 8 37.87 -5.19 -20.92
C GLN A 8 36.94 -4.31 -20.06
N VAL A 9 37.34 -3.10 -19.70
CA VAL A 9 36.49 -2.18 -18.92
C VAL A 9 35.22 -1.82 -19.69
N VAL A 10 35.32 -1.57 -21.00
CA VAL A 10 34.15 -1.30 -21.86
C VAL A 10 33.26 -2.54 -21.97
N VAL A 11 33.82 -3.75 -22.11
CA VAL A 11 33.05 -5.00 -22.12
C VAL A 11 32.40 -5.28 -20.76
N TRP A 12 33.06 -5.01 -19.64
CA TRP A 12 32.46 -5.12 -18.30
C TRP A 12 31.36 -4.07 -18.07
N LEU A 13 31.52 -2.85 -18.59
CA LEU A 13 30.46 -1.83 -18.60
C LEU A 13 29.29 -2.27 -19.49
N PHE A 14 29.53 -2.86 -20.67
CA PHE A 14 28.47 -3.39 -21.54
C PHE A 14 27.77 -4.64 -20.98
N ILE A 15 28.49 -5.51 -20.27
CA ILE A 15 27.92 -6.68 -19.58
C ILE A 15 27.12 -6.22 -18.35
N ALA A 16 27.55 -5.18 -17.64
CA ALA A 16 26.77 -4.57 -16.56
C ALA A 16 25.49 -3.87 -17.08
N THR A 17 25.49 -3.30 -18.29
CA THR A 17 24.29 -2.70 -18.91
C THR A 17 23.26 -3.72 -19.42
N ALA A 18 23.57 -5.02 -19.42
CA ALA A 18 22.68 -6.02 -20.03
C ALA A 18 21.64 -6.63 -19.06
N TRP A 19 21.68 -6.30 -17.77
CA TRP A 19 20.93 -7.06 -16.74
C TRP A 19 19.95 -6.20 -15.93
N GLY A 20 20.03 -4.87 -15.98
CA GLY A 20 19.06 -3.94 -15.38
C GLY A 20 17.99 -3.46 -16.37
N ARG A 21 16.86 -2.97 -15.86
CA ARG A 21 15.77 -2.41 -16.66
C ARG A 21 15.72 -0.89 -16.51
N GLU A 22 16.12 -0.18 -17.56
CA GLU A 22 16.04 1.27 -17.63
C GLU A 22 14.95 1.72 -18.61
N LEU A 23 14.04 2.59 -18.15
CA LEU A 23 13.01 3.19 -19.00
C LEU A 23 13.21 4.70 -19.06
N GLN A 24 13.61 5.19 -20.23
CA GLN A 24 13.77 6.62 -20.51
C GLN A 24 12.54 7.12 -21.29
N GLY A 25 11.48 7.46 -20.54
CA GLY A 25 10.19 7.84 -21.10
C GLY A 25 9.38 6.68 -21.69
N GLY A 26 8.13 6.97 -22.03
CA GLY A 26 7.25 6.03 -22.74
C GLY A 26 6.37 5.17 -21.83
N PHE A 27 5.61 4.28 -22.45
CA PHE A 27 4.65 3.42 -21.79
C PHE A 27 4.88 1.96 -22.20
N ILE A 28 5.26 1.12 -21.24
CA ILE A 28 5.52 -0.31 -21.46
C ILE A 28 4.52 -1.13 -20.65
N VAL A 29 3.89 -2.09 -21.32
CA VAL A 29 2.98 -3.07 -20.71
C VAL A 29 3.50 -4.47 -20.96
N ASP A 30 3.84 -5.17 -19.89
CA ASP A 30 4.22 -6.57 -19.90
C ASP A 30 3.14 -7.43 -19.22
N TRP A 31 3.00 -8.68 -19.67
CA TRP A 31 2.04 -9.63 -19.14
C TRP A 31 2.72 -10.86 -18.56
N GLY A 32 2.17 -11.39 -17.48
CA GLY A 32 2.70 -12.55 -16.77
C GLY A 32 3.89 -12.21 -15.87
N SER A 33 4.49 -13.25 -15.29
CA SER A 33 5.69 -13.13 -14.46
C SER A 33 6.86 -12.54 -15.23
N GLN A 34 7.53 -11.57 -14.63
CA GLN A 34 8.73 -10.95 -15.20
C GLN A 34 9.96 -11.39 -14.43
N ASN A 35 10.97 -11.84 -15.17
CA ASN A 35 12.31 -12.05 -14.64
C ASN A 35 13.12 -10.77 -14.87
N VAL A 36 13.41 -10.04 -13.80
CA VAL A 36 14.17 -8.78 -13.85
C VAL A 36 15.68 -9.01 -13.68
N GLY A 37 16.11 -10.29 -13.62
CA GLY A 37 17.50 -10.65 -13.39
C GLY A 37 18.03 -10.07 -12.07
N ASN A 38 19.35 -9.90 -12.00
CA ASN A 38 20.06 -9.28 -10.87
C ASN A 38 20.37 -7.80 -11.09
N GLY A 39 19.62 -7.13 -11.97
CA GLY A 39 19.91 -5.73 -12.31
C GLY A 39 18.91 -4.75 -11.73
N ASP A 40 19.36 -3.50 -11.67
CA ASP A 40 18.59 -2.39 -11.14
C ASP A 40 17.40 -2.05 -12.07
N VAL A 41 16.31 -1.57 -11.48
CA VAL A 41 15.14 -1.03 -12.17
C VAL A 41 15.14 0.49 -12.00
N SER A 42 15.26 1.22 -13.11
CA SER A 42 15.20 2.69 -13.10
C SER A 42 14.16 3.20 -14.09
N LEU A 43 13.13 3.88 -13.57
CA LEU A 43 12.09 4.54 -14.35
C LEU A 43 12.32 6.05 -14.30
N TYR A 44 12.90 6.60 -15.37
CA TYR A 44 13.14 8.03 -15.49
C TYR A 44 11.84 8.79 -15.77
N SER A 45 11.85 10.12 -15.59
CA SER A 45 10.69 10.99 -15.79
C SER A 45 9.89 10.66 -17.06
N LYS A 46 8.55 10.69 -16.95
CA LYS A 46 7.58 10.37 -18.02
C LYS A 46 7.64 8.93 -18.55
N SER A 47 8.20 7.99 -17.77
CA SER A 47 8.10 6.55 -18.06
C SER A 47 7.06 5.87 -17.20
N ILE A 48 6.33 4.92 -17.78
CA ILE A 48 5.44 4.03 -17.05
C ILE A 48 5.76 2.59 -17.45
N TRP A 49 5.95 1.74 -16.44
CA TRP A 49 6.02 0.30 -16.61
C TRP A 49 4.87 -0.36 -15.87
N SER A 50 4.04 -1.09 -16.61
CA SER A 50 2.93 -1.88 -16.08
C SER A 50 3.16 -3.37 -16.33
N ILE A 51 3.13 -4.17 -15.28
CA ILE A 51 3.20 -5.64 -15.32
C ILE A 51 1.84 -6.19 -14.90
N ILE A 52 1.15 -6.90 -15.79
CA ILE A 52 -0.23 -7.37 -15.59
C ILE A 52 -0.28 -8.89 -15.48
N ASN A 53 -1.14 -9.42 -14.60
CA ASN A 53 -1.23 -10.84 -14.25
C ASN A 53 0.12 -11.41 -13.79
N ASN A 54 0.80 -10.64 -12.97
CA ASN A 54 2.08 -11.02 -12.41
C ASN A 54 1.90 -12.11 -11.34
N ALA A 55 2.30 -13.35 -11.61
CA ALA A 55 2.32 -14.41 -10.60
C ALA A 55 3.58 -14.34 -9.72
N ALA A 56 4.69 -13.85 -10.27
CA ALA A 56 5.95 -13.69 -9.57
C ALA A 56 6.85 -12.68 -10.30
N THR A 57 7.11 -11.55 -9.65
CA THR A 57 8.23 -10.66 -9.96
C THR A 57 9.04 -10.50 -8.70
N ASP A 58 10.28 -10.96 -8.75
CA ASP A 58 11.29 -10.71 -7.74
C ASP A 58 12.30 -9.73 -8.32
N PHE A 59 12.47 -8.60 -7.66
CA PHE A 59 13.43 -7.57 -8.01
C PHE A 59 14.72 -7.89 -7.25
N HIS A 60 15.78 -8.26 -7.96
CA HIS A 60 17.10 -8.55 -7.36
C HIS A 60 18.11 -7.43 -7.65
N GLY A 61 17.67 -6.17 -7.48
CA GLY A 61 18.47 -4.98 -7.72
C GLY A 61 17.80 -3.74 -7.11
N ASN A 62 18.47 -2.59 -7.19
CA ASN A 62 17.90 -1.33 -6.72
C ASN A 62 16.67 -0.95 -7.55
N ILE A 63 15.68 -0.34 -6.91
CA ILE A 63 14.50 0.22 -7.59
C ILE A 63 14.52 1.73 -7.43
N LYS A 64 14.51 2.45 -8.55
CA LYS A 64 14.38 3.90 -8.61
C LYS A 64 13.23 4.30 -9.53
N VAL A 65 12.30 5.09 -9.01
CA VAL A 65 11.16 5.63 -9.77
C VAL A 65 11.18 7.15 -9.61
N ASP A 66 11.57 7.87 -10.67
CA ASP A 66 11.65 9.33 -10.68
C ASP A 66 10.27 10.00 -10.53
N ALA A 67 10.27 11.29 -10.19
CA ALA A 67 9.05 12.10 -10.25
C ALA A 67 8.41 12.02 -11.65
N THR A 68 7.08 11.98 -11.71
CA THR A 68 6.27 11.83 -12.94
C THR A 68 6.44 10.49 -13.69
N SER A 69 7.09 9.49 -13.09
CA SER A 69 7.13 8.11 -13.61
C SER A 69 6.32 7.16 -12.74
N GLY A 70 6.08 5.93 -13.21
CA GLY A 70 5.31 4.96 -12.43
C GLY A 70 5.56 3.49 -12.72
N LEU A 71 5.71 2.71 -11.65
CA LEU A 71 5.84 1.25 -11.66
C LEU A 71 4.55 0.62 -11.14
N TYR A 72 3.88 -0.16 -11.98
CA TYR A 72 2.63 -0.83 -11.66
C TYR A 72 2.83 -2.33 -11.79
N VAL A 73 2.56 -3.08 -10.71
CA VAL A 73 2.61 -4.55 -10.71
C VAL A 73 1.24 -5.04 -10.26
N SER A 74 0.53 -5.73 -11.14
CA SER A 74 -0.90 -5.98 -10.96
C SER A 74 -1.34 -7.36 -11.40
N THR A 75 -2.52 -7.77 -10.93
CA THR A 75 -3.24 -8.93 -11.44
C THR A 75 -4.71 -8.56 -11.66
N VAL A 76 -5.25 -9.04 -12.77
CA VAL A 76 -6.66 -8.87 -13.17
C VAL A 76 -7.36 -10.20 -13.38
N SER A 77 -6.69 -11.30 -13.03
CA SER A 77 -7.21 -12.66 -13.11
C SER A 77 -7.43 -13.23 -11.71
N PRO A 78 -8.64 -13.74 -11.41
CA PRO A 78 -8.91 -14.40 -10.13
C PRO A 78 -8.20 -15.76 -9.98
N GLN A 79 -7.45 -16.21 -11.00
CA GLN A 79 -6.61 -17.40 -10.98
C GLN A 79 -5.14 -17.10 -10.67
N VAL A 80 -4.73 -15.83 -10.67
CA VAL A 80 -3.34 -15.43 -10.47
C VAL A 80 -3.19 -14.71 -9.13
N SER A 81 -2.46 -15.35 -8.22
CA SER A 81 -1.99 -14.76 -6.96
C SER A 81 -0.78 -13.86 -7.27
N LEU A 82 -0.81 -12.61 -6.81
CA LEU A 82 0.26 -11.66 -7.11
C LEU A 82 1.42 -11.81 -6.14
N SER A 83 2.64 -11.91 -6.65
CA SER A 83 3.87 -11.77 -5.87
C SER A 83 4.76 -10.67 -6.46
N ALA A 84 4.97 -9.60 -5.70
CA ALA A 84 5.87 -8.50 -6.02
C ALA A 84 6.82 -8.28 -4.83
N THR A 85 8.09 -8.68 -5.01
CA THR A 85 9.07 -8.70 -3.94
C THR A 85 10.35 -7.98 -4.35
N LEU A 86 10.90 -7.20 -3.44
CA LEU A 86 12.31 -6.85 -3.35
C LEU A 86 12.78 -7.47 -2.04
N TYR A 87 13.59 -8.54 -2.10
CA TYR A 87 13.86 -9.38 -0.94
C TYR A 87 15.36 -9.56 -0.70
N ASP A 88 16.06 -8.47 -0.35
CA ASP A 88 17.45 -8.52 0.12
C ASP A 88 17.79 -7.29 0.97
N SER A 89 18.65 -7.42 1.96
CA SER A 89 19.05 -6.31 2.84
C SER A 89 20.08 -5.36 2.21
N ILE A 90 20.51 -5.59 0.97
CA ILE A 90 21.56 -4.78 0.31
C ILE A 90 21.03 -3.78 -0.71
N TYR A 91 19.78 -3.93 -1.16
CA TYR A 91 19.23 -3.11 -2.24
C TYR A 91 18.53 -1.86 -1.70
N SER A 92 18.44 -0.84 -2.54
CA SER A 92 17.73 0.40 -2.25
C SER A 92 16.40 0.47 -2.99
N PHE A 93 15.37 0.97 -2.32
CA PHE A 93 14.11 1.39 -2.91
C PHE A 93 13.96 2.90 -2.78
N VAL A 94 13.89 3.60 -3.91
CA VAL A 94 13.70 5.06 -3.97
C VAL A 94 12.52 5.37 -4.89
N ASN A 95 11.47 5.97 -4.33
CA ASN A 95 10.26 6.34 -5.05
C ASN A 95 9.96 7.83 -4.92
N ASP A 96 10.08 8.57 -6.02
CA ASP A 96 9.64 9.95 -6.20
C ASP A 96 8.37 10.05 -7.08
N GLY A 97 7.95 8.93 -7.70
CA GLY A 97 6.80 8.82 -8.60
C GLY A 97 5.63 8.03 -8.00
N ILE A 98 5.09 7.08 -8.77
CA ILE A 98 4.00 6.18 -8.32
C ILE A 98 4.48 4.73 -8.37
N VAL A 99 4.38 4.01 -7.25
CA VAL A 99 4.56 2.56 -7.21
C VAL A 99 3.27 1.92 -6.72
N SER A 100 2.70 0.99 -7.49
CA SER A 100 1.43 0.35 -7.14
C SER A 100 1.47 -1.16 -7.35
N PHE A 101 1.39 -1.89 -6.24
CA PHE A 101 1.16 -3.34 -6.24
C PHE A 101 -0.33 -3.61 -6.04
N ASN A 102 -1.03 -4.05 -7.09
CA ASN A 102 -2.49 -4.14 -7.12
C ASN A 102 -2.99 -5.56 -7.41
N ALA A 103 -3.45 -6.23 -6.35
CA ALA A 103 -4.07 -7.55 -6.38
C ALA A 103 -5.57 -7.52 -6.08
N ILE A 104 -6.26 -6.37 -6.25
CA ILE A 104 -7.70 -6.27 -5.98
C ILE A 104 -8.51 -7.27 -6.84
N ARG A 105 -8.12 -7.44 -8.12
CA ARG A 105 -8.77 -8.37 -9.07
C ARG A 105 -8.09 -9.73 -9.17
N GLY A 106 -7.18 -10.04 -8.24
CA GLY A 106 -6.37 -11.26 -8.22
C GLY A 106 -7.01 -12.43 -7.48
N ALA A 107 -6.33 -13.58 -7.55
CA ALA A 107 -6.63 -14.71 -6.66
C ALA A 107 -6.35 -14.34 -5.19
N PRO A 108 -7.00 -15.00 -4.22
CA PRO A 108 -6.64 -14.87 -2.81
C PRO A 108 -5.18 -15.26 -2.55
N GLY A 109 -4.53 -14.53 -1.64
CA GLY A 109 -3.10 -14.65 -1.39
C GLY A 109 -2.32 -13.69 -2.27
N TYR A 110 -1.57 -12.79 -1.65
CA TYR A 110 -0.63 -11.91 -2.32
C TYR A 110 0.67 -11.88 -1.49
N ILE A 111 1.78 -11.58 -2.14
CA ILE A 111 3.07 -11.40 -1.47
C ILE A 111 3.58 -10.02 -1.88
N PHE A 112 3.45 -9.05 -0.98
CA PHE A 112 4.01 -7.71 -1.17
C PHE A 112 5.13 -7.50 -0.17
N ARG A 113 6.36 -7.40 -0.67
CA ARG A 113 7.53 -7.16 0.18
C ARG A 113 8.47 -6.17 -0.48
N ILE A 114 8.83 -5.13 0.25
CA ILE A 114 9.95 -4.27 -0.06
C ILE A 114 10.89 -4.39 1.12
N MET A 115 12.04 -5.02 0.94
CA MET A 115 13.09 -5.18 1.94
C MET A 115 14.41 -4.76 1.31
N GLY A 116 15.14 -3.89 2.01
CA GLY A 116 16.33 -3.25 1.47
C GLY A 116 17.25 -2.71 2.57
N ASP A 117 18.42 -2.21 2.16
CA ASP A 117 19.24 -1.36 3.02
C ASP A 117 18.57 0.01 3.20
N LYS A 118 17.99 0.53 2.11
CA LYS A 118 17.34 1.82 2.06
C LYS A 118 15.91 1.73 1.53
N PHE A 119 15.00 2.40 2.22
CA PHE A 119 13.65 2.69 1.76
C PHE A 119 13.43 4.20 1.86
N LEU A 120 13.27 4.88 0.72
CA LEU A 120 12.94 6.29 0.63
C LEU A 120 11.72 6.49 -0.26
N ASN A 121 10.60 6.92 0.33
CA ASN A 121 9.37 7.22 -0.38
C ASN A 121 9.02 8.71 -0.28
N ASN A 122 9.20 9.45 -1.37
CA ASN A 122 8.73 10.83 -1.54
C ASN A 122 7.45 10.92 -2.40
N GLY A 123 7.19 9.88 -3.21
CA GLY A 123 6.02 9.76 -4.07
C GLY A 123 4.84 9.02 -3.42
N ASP A 124 4.05 8.34 -4.25
CA ASP A 124 2.91 7.54 -3.79
C ASP A 124 3.21 6.04 -3.92
N LEU A 125 3.08 5.29 -2.84
CA LEU A 125 3.24 3.84 -2.77
C LEU A 125 1.94 3.16 -2.36
N TYR A 126 1.48 2.17 -3.13
CA TYR A 126 0.24 1.45 -2.90
C TYR A 126 0.47 -0.06 -2.80
N PHE A 127 -0.02 -0.66 -1.72
CA PHE A 127 -0.23 -2.10 -1.59
C PHE A 127 -1.74 -2.35 -1.51
N ALA A 128 -2.34 -2.86 -2.58
CA ALA A 128 -3.78 -2.99 -2.70
C ALA A 128 -4.21 -4.44 -2.96
N ALA A 129 -5.18 -4.93 -2.19
CA ALA A 129 -5.68 -6.30 -2.33
C ALA A 129 -7.20 -6.40 -2.12
N SER A 130 -7.79 -7.52 -2.53
CA SER A 130 -9.22 -7.77 -2.33
C SER A 130 -9.57 -7.95 -0.85
N GLY A 131 -8.73 -8.68 -0.11
CA GLY A 131 -9.03 -9.11 1.27
C GLY A 131 -9.91 -10.35 1.37
N VAL A 132 -10.15 -11.05 0.25
CA VAL A 132 -10.79 -12.39 0.28
C VAL A 132 -9.90 -13.39 1.02
N GLY A 133 -8.57 -13.28 0.84
CA GLY A 133 -7.56 -14.03 1.59
C GLY A 133 -6.88 -13.18 2.67
N SER A 134 -6.11 -13.85 3.52
CA SER A 134 -5.24 -13.22 4.51
C SER A 134 -3.79 -13.35 4.06
N ALA A 135 -3.02 -12.27 4.14
CA ALA A 135 -1.60 -12.25 3.80
C ALA A 135 -0.84 -11.27 4.69
N GLU A 136 0.46 -11.53 4.84
CA GLU A 136 1.41 -10.60 5.44
C GLU A 136 2.07 -9.78 4.32
N SER A 137 2.16 -8.46 4.53
CA SER A 137 3.01 -7.60 3.72
C SER A 137 4.03 -6.85 4.58
N ALA A 138 5.13 -6.42 3.96
CA ALA A 138 6.17 -5.73 4.69
C ALA A 138 6.88 -4.68 3.83
N ILE A 139 7.20 -3.56 4.47
CA ILE A 139 8.10 -2.53 3.93
C ILE A 139 9.20 -2.32 4.97
N LYS A 140 10.38 -2.90 4.74
CA LYS A 140 11.51 -2.87 5.67
C LYS A 140 12.74 -2.24 5.01
N GLY A 141 13.49 -1.47 5.79
CA GLY A 141 14.72 -0.80 5.38
C GLY A 141 15.58 -0.50 6.60
N SER A 142 16.92 -0.60 6.50
CA SER A 142 17.83 -0.12 7.54
C SER A 142 17.68 1.38 7.72
N ASP A 143 17.62 2.08 6.59
CA ASP A 143 17.38 3.50 6.42
C ASP A 143 15.96 3.69 5.85
N TRP A 144 14.97 3.87 6.73
CA TRP A 144 13.55 3.91 6.36
C TRP A 144 12.99 5.33 6.52
N HIS A 145 12.59 5.92 5.40
CA HIS A 145 12.04 7.26 5.31
C HIS A 145 10.79 7.31 4.42
N ASN A 146 9.70 7.86 4.96
CA ASN A 146 8.51 8.23 4.20
C ASN A 146 8.25 9.74 4.32
N ASN A 147 8.30 10.46 3.21
CA ASN A 147 7.87 11.85 3.08
C ASN A 147 6.62 12.01 2.20
N GLY A 148 6.30 10.98 1.42
CA GLY A 148 5.16 10.93 0.51
C GLY A 148 3.93 10.24 1.11
N LEU A 149 3.22 9.48 0.28
CA LEU A 149 2.10 8.63 0.68
C LEU A 149 2.48 7.15 0.64
N ILE A 150 2.12 6.41 1.69
CA ILE A 150 1.99 4.95 1.65
C ILE A 150 0.53 4.60 1.92
N HIS A 151 -0.11 3.85 1.02
CA HIS A 151 -1.49 3.38 1.21
C HIS A 151 -1.56 1.86 1.14
N ILE A 152 -1.82 1.24 2.28
CA ILE A 152 -2.09 -0.19 2.40
C ILE A 152 -3.61 -0.38 2.42
N TYR A 153 -4.13 -0.97 1.35
CA TYR A 153 -5.56 -1.02 1.08
C TYR A 153 -6.08 -2.46 0.98
N GLN A 154 -7.24 -2.69 1.57
CA GLN A 154 -8.07 -3.85 1.32
C GLN A 154 -9.50 -3.45 0.96
N GLN A 155 -10.06 -4.11 -0.05
CA GLN A 155 -11.47 -3.91 -0.39
C GLN A 155 -12.38 -4.42 0.74
N MET A 156 -12.00 -5.52 1.39
CA MET A 156 -12.67 -6.03 2.59
C MET A 156 -11.68 -6.45 3.67
N LYS A 157 -12.10 -6.35 4.93
CA LYS A 157 -11.27 -6.68 6.09
C LYS A 157 -10.96 -8.18 6.17
N SER A 158 -9.68 -8.55 6.23
CA SER A 158 -9.24 -9.91 6.58
C SER A 158 -8.30 -9.94 7.78
N ASP A 159 -7.66 -11.09 8.02
CA ASP A 159 -6.63 -11.25 9.05
C ASP A 159 -5.26 -10.77 8.54
N SER A 160 -5.21 -10.17 7.35
CA SER A 160 -4.00 -9.57 6.79
C SER A 160 -3.44 -8.50 7.70
N TYR A 161 -2.12 -8.36 7.69
CA TYR A 161 -1.42 -7.33 8.43
C TYR A 161 -0.16 -6.89 7.70
N THR A 162 0.32 -5.70 8.05
CA THR A 162 1.53 -5.11 7.49
C THR A 162 2.55 -4.81 8.58
N TYR A 163 3.82 -5.01 8.29
CA TYR A 163 4.95 -4.50 9.07
C TYR A 163 5.64 -3.35 8.34
N LEU A 164 6.00 -2.29 9.09
CA LEU A 164 6.75 -1.14 8.59
C LEU A 164 8.05 -1.00 9.39
N GLY A 165 9.17 -0.89 8.67
CA GLY A 165 10.51 -0.89 9.24
C GLY A 165 10.99 -2.27 9.71
N TYR A 166 12.28 -2.37 10.07
CA TYR A 166 12.83 -3.55 10.71
C TYR A 166 12.49 -3.59 12.20
N ASP A 167 12.06 -4.75 12.67
CA ASP A 167 11.68 -5.03 14.05
C ASP A 167 12.75 -4.54 15.05
N GLY A 168 12.33 -3.84 16.10
CA GLY A 168 13.26 -3.28 17.10
C GLY A 168 14.08 -2.08 16.63
N LYS A 169 13.92 -1.65 15.37
CA LYS A 169 14.54 -0.43 14.83
C LYS A 169 13.57 0.73 14.82
N THR A 170 14.06 1.86 14.35
CA THR A 170 13.31 3.11 14.24
C THR A 170 13.17 3.46 12.77
N MET A 171 11.99 3.92 12.39
CA MET A 171 11.69 4.44 11.06
C MET A 171 11.28 5.91 11.14
N VAL A 172 11.41 6.67 10.05
CA VAL A 172 11.04 8.09 10.01
C VAL A 172 9.86 8.32 9.08
N ASN A 173 8.77 8.86 9.60
CA ASN A 173 7.58 9.23 8.85
C ASN A 173 7.38 10.76 8.92
N ASN A 174 7.53 11.47 7.82
CA ASN A 174 7.12 12.88 7.69
C ASN A 174 5.96 13.04 6.70
N GLY A 175 5.49 11.93 6.15
CA GLY A 175 4.44 11.87 5.14
C GLY A 175 3.11 11.37 5.70
N GLN A 176 2.31 10.82 4.79
CA GLN A 176 1.03 10.18 5.10
C GLN A 176 1.16 8.67 4.95
N ILE A 177 0.65 7.93 5.94
CA ILE A 177 0.42 6.49 5.84
C ILE A 177 -1.07 6.24 6.00
N CYS A 178 -1.66 5.44 5.13
CA CYS A 178 -3.09 5.14 5.13
C CYS A 178 -3.32 3.63 5.18
N PHE A 179 -4.21 3.21 6.07
CA PHE A 179 -4.68 1.84 6.17
C PHE A 179 -6.19 1.82 5.97
N THR A 180 -6.65 1.08 4.95
CA THR A 180 -8.08 0.88 4.70
C THR A 180 -8.40 -0.60 4.82
N ASN A 181 -9.28 -0.98 5.76
CA ASN A 181 -9.60 -2.38 6.06
C ASN A 181 -8.37 -3.27 6.30
N GLN A 182 -7.27 -2.71 6.79
CA GLN A 182 -6.00 -3.41 6.99
C GLN A 182 -5.57 -3.37 8.45
N ASN A 183 -4.85 -4.40 8.89
CA ASN A 183 -4.16 -4.33 10.17
C ASN A 183 -2.75 -3.79 9.99
N TRP A 184 -2.31 -2.98 10.94
CA TRP A 184 -0.90 -2.67 11.14
C TRP A 184 -0.46 -3.24 12.49
N LYS A 185 0.64 -3.99 12.47
CA LYS A 185 1.29 -4.46 13.70
C LYS A 185 2.60 -3.69 13.85
N GLN A 186 2.65 -2.81 14.83
CA GLN A 186 3.85 -2.01 15.10
C GLN A 186 4.86 -2.85 15.89
N LEU A 187 6.04 -3.02 15.30
CA LEU A 187 7.22 -3.65 15.91
C LEU A 187 8.42 -2.71 15.94
N THR A 188 8.24 -1.46 15.51
CA THR A 188 9.28 -0.48 15.23
C THR A 188 8.96 0.86 15.87
N GLY A 189 9.98 1.56 16.35
CA GLY A 189 9.84 2.96 16.76
C GLY A 189 9.54 3.83 15.54
N MET A 190 8.87 4.96 15.74
CA MET A 190 8.51 5.88 14.67
C MET A 190 8.88 7.29 15.07
N LEU A 191 9.82 7.90 14.35
CA LEU A 191 10.15 9.32 14.48
C LEU A 191 9.49 10.12 13.36
N GLY A 192 9.46 11.43 13.55
CA GLY A 192 8.95 12.37 12.55
C GLY A 192 7.76 13.17 13.06
N SER A 193 7.06 13.75 12.10
CA SER A 193 5.88 14.59 12.30
C SER A 193 4.78 14.27 11.29
N GLY A 194 4.72 13.01 10.86
CA GLY A 194 3.78 12.54 9.86
C GLY A 194 2.41 12.20 10.44
N CYS A 195 1.57 11.59 9.59
CA CYS A 195 0.26 11.10 9.99
C CYS A 195 0.03 9.66 9.52
N VAL A 196 -0.58 8.85 10.39
CA VAL A 196 -1.05 7.50 10.10
C VAL A 196 -2.56 7.44 10.26
N THR A 197 -3.28 7.25 9.16
CA THR A 197 -4.74 7.24 9.11
C THR A 197 -5.29 5.82 9.05
N ALA A 198 -6.20 5.49 9.96
CA ALA A 198 -7.06 4.31 9.90
C ALA A 198 -8.39 4.68 9.25
N GLN A 199 -8.82 3.89 8.26
CA GLN A 199 -10.09 4.06 7.56
C GLN A 199 -10.91 2.76 7.59
N GLU A 200 -12.23 2.90 7.53
CA GLU A 200 -13.20 1.80 7.48
C GLU A 200 -13.06 0.85 8.68
N LYS A 201 -12.50 -0.36 8.47
CA LYS A 201 -12.28 -1.37 9.53
C LYS A 201 -10.80 -1.59 9.82
N ALA A 202 -9.93 -0.62 9.53
CA ALA A 202 -8.51 -0.74 9.80
C ALA A 202 -8.22 -0.81 11.31
N SER A 203 -7.16 -1.52 11.70
CA SER A 203 -6.83 -1.69 13.12
C SER A 203 -5.33 -1.63 13.36
N PHE A 204 -4.92 -0.87 14.36
CA PHE A 204 -3.52 -0.70 14.74
C PHE A 204 -3.25 -1.48 16.01
N TYR A 205 -2.19 -2.28 15.98
CA TYR A 205 -1.72 -3.01 17.13
C TYR A 205 -0.31 -2.54 17.49
N PHE A 206 -0.21 -1.75 18.55
CA PHE A 206 1.05 -1.30 19.13
C PHE A 206 1.57 -2.39 20.06
N MET A 207 2.29 -3.33 19.46
CA MET A 207 2.80 -4.53 20.13
C MET A 207 4.06 -4.23 20.94
N ASN A 208 4.84 -3.23 20.52
CA ASN A 208 6.11 -2.89 21.15
C ASN A 208 6.09 -1.41 21.57
N THR A 209 5.38 -1.15 22.67
CA THR A 209 5.24 0.19 23.29
C THR A 209 6.46 0.60 24.11
N ASP A 210 7.54 -0.19 24.13
CA ASP A 210 8.85 0.24 24.62
C ASP A 210 9.63 1.02 23.55
N LEU A 211 9.31 0.80 22.27
CA LEU A 211 9.89 1.58 21.17
C LEU A 211 9.13 2.89 21.02
N GLN A 212 9.90 3.99 21.04
CA GLN A 212 9.33 5.32 21.03
C GLN A 212 8.61 5.63 19.72
N ILE A 213 7.40 6.17 19.85
CA ILE A 213 6.73 6.92 18.79
C ILE A 213 6.86 8.41 19.13
N SER A 214 7.24 9.21 18.15
CA SER A 214 7.43 10.66 18.29
C SER A 214 6.12 11.34 18.67
N GLU A 215 6.19 12.35 19.54
CA GLU A 215 5.05 13.22 19.89
C GLU A 215 4.54 14.03 18.67
N GLY A 216 5.35 14.12 17.61
CA GLY A 216 4.93 14.72 16.34
C GLY A 216 4.06 13.81 15.46
N GLU A 217 4.01 12.50 15.72
CA GLU A 217 3.20 11.58 14.92
C GLU A 217 1.73 11.62 15.33
N ILE A 218 0.85 11.75 14.35
CA ILE A 218 -0.60 11.74 14.57
C ILE A 218 -1.22 10.44 14.07
N PHE A 219 -1.96 9.75 14.94
CA PHE A 219 -2.84 8.64 14.56
C PHE A 219 -4.26 9.14 14.36
N TYR A 220 -4.74 9.14 13.12
CA TYR A 220 -6.08 9.60 12.79
C TYR A 220 -7.04 8.43 12.58
N LEU A 221 -8.10 8.39 13.38
CA LEU A 221 -9.23 7.48 13.22
C LEU A 221 -10.30 8.20 12.39
N SER A 222 -10.35 7.94 11.09
CA SER A 222 -11.22 8.70 10.17
C SER A 222 -12.70 8.29 10.23
N GLY A 223 -13.10 7.55 11.27
CA GLY A 223 -14.43 6.97 11.44
C GLY A 223 -14.48 5.48 11.14
N GLY A 224 -15.69 4.94 10.99
CA GLY A 224 -15.91 3.49 10.82
C GLY A 224 -15.66 2.68 12.10
N GLU A 225 -15.35 1.40 11.94
CA GLU A 225 -15.04 0.46 13.02
C GLU A 225 -13.53 0.38 13.29
N THR A 226 -12.80 1.48 13.09
CA THR A 226 -11.34 1.49 13.29
C THR A 226 -10.97 1.24 14.75
N SER A 227 -9.80 0.64 15.00
CA SER A 227 -9.34 0.36 16.37
C SER A 227 -7.85 0.63 16.58
N ILE A 228 -7.47 1.04 17.79
CA ILE A 228 -6.11 0.99 18.31
C ILE A 228 -6.09 0.06 19.51
N MET A 229 -5.20 -0.92 19.49
CA MET A 229 -4.88 -1.79 20.61
C MET A 229 -3.41 -1.63 20.98
N ALA A 230 -3.11 -1.32 22.25
CA ALA A 230 -1.73 -1.12 22.70
C ALA A 230 -1.35 -2.02 23.88
N VAL A 231 -0.08 -2.38 23.97
CA VAL A 231 0.48 -3.01 25.18
C VAL A 231 0.67 -1.93 26.25
N GLY A 232 0.09 -2.14 27.44
CA GLY A 232 0.28 -1.23 28.56
C GLY A 232 1.68 -1.34 29.19
N SER A 233 2.15 -0.25 29.80
CA SER A 233 3.45 -0.16 30.49
C SER A 233 3.27 0.21 31.96
N ILE A 234 4.11 -0.35 32.83
CA ILE A 234 4.17 0.02 34.26
C ILE A 234 5.02 1.28 34.44
N ASN A 235 6.20 1.30 33.81
CA ASN A 235 7.25 2.25 34.14
C ASN A 235 7.26 3.47 33.22
N ARG A 236 6.86 3.30 31.96
CA ARG A 236 7.03 4.29 30.90
C ARG A 236 5.87 4.26 29.90
N PRO A 237 4.63 4.52 30.34
CA PRO A 237 3.51 4.66 29.40
C PRO A 237 3.80 5.82 28.45
N GLN A 238 3.82 5.55 27.14
CA GLN A 238 3.91 6.61 26.14
C GLN A 238 2.58 7.39 26.05
N THR A 239 2.58 8.51 25.34
CA THR A 239 1.35 9.21 24.97
C THR A 239 1.21 9.16 23.46
N PHE A 240 0.23 8.42 22.96
CA PHE A 240 -0.06 8.41 21.52
C PHE A 240 -1.02 9.54 21.20
N HIS A 241 -0.67 10.39 20.23
CA HIS A 241 -1.57 11.45 19.76
C HIS A 241 -2.59 10.86 18.80
N VAL A 242 -3.85 10.86 19.22
CA VAL A 242 -4.95 10.29 18.47
C VAL A 242 -5.95 11.38 18.11
N ARG A 243 -6.46 11.35 16.88
CA ARG A 243 -7.50 12.27 16.43
C ARG A 243 -8.69 11.49 15.91
N GLY A 244 -9.87 12.08 16.02
CA GLY A 244 -11.11 11.50 15.52
C GLY A 244 -11.67 10.35 16.35
N PHE A 245 -11.30 10.21 17.63
CA PHE A 245 -11.91 9.20 18.52
C PHE A 245 -13.40 9.51 18.77
N GLY A 246 -14.31 8.57 18.47
CA GLY A 246 -15.75 8.79 18.60
C GLY A 246 -16.61 7.94 17.68
N THR A 247 -17.90 8.29 17.65
CA THR A 247 -18.94 7.65 16.85
C THR A 247 -19.27 8.47 15.61
N TYR A 248 -19.26 7.80 14.46
CA TYR A 248 -19.58 8.34 13.14
C TYR A 248 -20.69 7.49 12.53
N ASN A 249 -21.83 8.11 12.21
CA ASN A 249 -22.95 7.42 11.58
C ASN A 249 -23.36 6.11 12.29
N GLY A 250 -23.32 6.11 13.62
CA GLY A 250 -23.64 4.95 14.46
C GLY A 250 -22.51 3.93 14.65
N MET A 251 -21.36 4.09 13.99
CA MET A 251 -20.17 3.24 14.15
C MET A 251 -19.14 3.93 15.04
N ALA A 252 -18.75 3.28 16.14
CA ALA A 252 -17.77 3.80 17.07
C ALA A 252 -16.41 3.16 16.81
N ASN A 253 -15.37 3.99 16.74
CA ASN A 253 -14.00 3.50 16.82
C ASN A 253 -13.60 3.20 18.27
N LYS A 254 -12.51 2.45 18.43
CA LYS A 254 -12.09 1.89 19.72
C LYS A 254 -10.64 2.22 20.01
N ILE A 255 -10.35 2.47 21.28
CA ILE A 255 -8.99 2.55 21.82
C ILE A 255 -8.94 1.59 22.99
N GLY A 256 -7.99 0.67 23.00
CA GLY A 256 -7.91 -0.39 23.99
C GLY A 256 -6.51 -0.88 24.28
N LEU A 257 -6.44 -1.81 25.23
CA LEU A 257 -5.24 -2.51 25.64
C LEU A 257 -5.33 -4.00 25.31
N THR A 258 -4.19 -4.69 25.32
CA THR A 258 -4.08 -6.13 25.02
C THR A 258 -4.60 -7.06 26.12
N ALA A 259 -5.36 -6.53 27.09
CA ALA A 259 -5.95 -7.29 28.19
C ALA A 259 -7.22 -6.58 28.69
N THR A 260 -8.06 -7.32 29.43
CA THR A 260 -9.27 -6.78 30.06
C THR A 260 -8.93 -5.56 30.92
N LEU A 261 -9.60 -4.45 30.64
CA LEU A 261 -9.39 -3.22 31.40
C LEU A 261 -9.78 -3.45 32.85
N SER A 262 -8.87 -3.12 33.75
CA SER A 262 -9.05 -3.32 35.19
C SER A 262 -8.42 -2.18 35.96
N SER A 263 -9.10 -1.81 37.06
CA SER A 263 -8.74 -0.62 37.81
C SER A 263 -7.37 -0.75 38.50
N PRO A 264 -6.57 0.32 38.55
CA PRO A 264 -5.33 0.33 39.33
C PRO A 264 -5.57 0.33 40.85
N ALA A 265 -6.77 0.71 41.29
CA ALA A 265 -7.15 0.76 42.71
C ALA A 265 -8.64 0.48 42.92
N SER A 266 -9.01 -0.04 44.09
CA SER A 266 -10.40 -0.32 44.43
C SER A 266 -11.28 0.94 44.27
N GLY A 267 -12.43 0.79 43.61
CA GLY A 267 -13.40 1.88 43.40
C GLY A 267 -13.04 2.90 42.32
N LYS A 268 -11.92 2.75 41.61
CA LYS A 268 -11.60 3.58 40.43
C LYS A 268 -12.07 2.91 39.13
N ALA A 269 -12.34 3.73 38.12
CA ALA A 269 -12.61 3.24 36.77
C ALA A 269 -11.30 2.73 36.14
N PRO A 270 -11.35 1.75 35.24
CA PRO A 270 -10.16 1.24 34.55
C PRO A 270 -9.73 2.16 33.39
N TRP A 271 -10.14 3.41 33.43
CA TRP A 271 -9.75 4.49 32.54
C TRP A 271 -9.91 5.84 33.26
N ALA A 272 -9.22 6.86 32.78
CA ALA A 272 -9.38 8.25 33.23
C ALA A 272 -9.24 9.18 32.03
N TYR A 273 -9.90 10.34 32.07
CA TYR A 273 -9.77 11.38 31.06
C TYR A 273 -9.40 12.71 31.73
N ASP A 274 -8.25 13.25 31.38
CA ASP A 274 -7.82 14.59 31.75
C ASP A 274 -8.41 15.59 30.73
N ALA A 275 -9.43 16.33 31.14
CA ALA A 275 -10.14 17.27 30.26
C ALA A 275 -9.32 18.52 29.92
N GLU A 276 -8.31 18.87 30.72
CA GLU A 276 -7.42 20.01 30.46
C GLU A 276 -6.39 19.65 29.39
N LYS A 277 -5.79 18.46 29.51
CA LYS A 277 -4.77 17.98 28.56
C LYS A 277 -5.31 17.20 27.38
N GLY A 278 -6.56 16.76 27.44
CA GLY A 278 -7.17 15.90 26.43
C GLY A 278 -6.64 14.46 26.44
N ILE A 279 -6.13 13.97 27.58
CA ILE A 279 -5.47 12.65 27.67
C ILE A 279 -6.43 11.61 28.26
N LEU A 280 -6.73 10.58 27.47
CA LEU A 280 -7.37 9.34 27.89
C LEU A 280 -6.28 8.34 28.34
N THR A 281 -6.30 7.96 29.60
CA THR A 281 -5.45 6.90 30.15
C THR A 281 -6.27 5.64 30.35
N LEU A 282 -5.79 4.50 29.84
CA LEU A 282 -6.39 3.19 30.07
C LEU A 282 -5.53 2.36 31.03
N TYR A 283 -6.16 1.48 31.82
CA TYR A 283 -5.48 0.66 32.81
C TYR A 283 -5.78 -0.84 32.68
N VAL A 284 -4.76 -1.64 32.95
CA VAL A 284 -4.87 -3.07 33.26
C VAL A 284 -4.12 -3.30 34.57
N GLY A 285 -4.82 -3.15 35.69
CA GLY A 285 -4.19 -3.17 37.01
C GLY A 285 -3.13 -2.07 37.12
N SER A 286 -1.87 -2.46 37.34
CA SER A 286 -0.74 -1.52 37.42
C SER A 286 -0.19 -1.06 36.06
N TYR A 287 -0.61 -1.67 34.94
CA TYR A 287 -0.18 -1.28 33.61
C TYR A 287 -1.08 -0.15 33.09
N SER A 288 -0.49 0.80 32.39
CA SER A 288 -1.22 1.93 31.80
C SER A 288 -0.71 2.29 30.43
N GLN A 289 -1.51 3.03 29.66
CA GLN A 289 -1.09 3.66 28.41
C GLN A 289 -1.92 4.92 28.18
N ASN A 290 -1.28 5.96 27.64
CA ASN A 290 -1.93 7.25 27.41
C ASN A 290 -2.22 7.47 25.93
N PHE A 291 -3.36 8.11 25.68
CA PHE A 291 -3.81 8.52 24.36
C PHE A 291 -4.29 9.97 24.46
N GLU A 292 -3.57 10.91 23.83
CA GLU A 292 -4.01 12.29 23.74
C GLU A 292 -5.04 12.40 22.61
N ILE A 293 -6.32 12.40 22.98
CA ILE A 293 -7.47 12.33 22.06
C ILE A 293 -8.09 13.71 21.76
N GLY A 294 -7.53 14.78 22.35
CA GLY A 294 -8.05 16.14 22.33
C GLY A 294 -8.97 16.45 23.51
N THR A 295 -9.26 17.74 23.69
CA THR A 295 -10.16 18.28 24.71
C THR A 295 -11.64 18.22 24.27
N GLY A 296 -12.56 18.46 25.21
CA GLY A 296 -14.00 18.63 24.91
C GLY A 296 -14.85 17.36 24.96
N TYR A 297 -14.29 16.20 25.36
CA TYR A 297 -15.07 14.97 25.49
C TYR A 297 -15.92 14.97 26.76
N ASP A 298 -17.18 14.59 26.62
CA ASP A 298 -18.10 14.33 27.73
C ASP A 298 -17.80 12.97 28.40
N ILE A 299 -17.31 13.01 29.64
CA ILE A 299 -16.90 11.82 30.40
C ILE A 299 -18.02 10.76 30.55
N THR A 300 -19.29 11.15 30.47
CA THR A 300 -20.43 10.25 30.64
C THR A 300 -20.69 9.35 29.42
N LYS A 301 -20.08 9.68 28.27
CA LYS A 301 -20.28 8.95 27.01
C LYS A 301 -19.20 7.89 26.75
N PHE A 302 -18.16 7.83 27.57
CA PHE A 302 -17.17 6.75 27.49
C PHE A 302 -17.78 5.43 27.98
N ARG A 303 -17.55 4.35 27.23
CA ARG A 303 -18.06 3.02 27.55
C ARG A 303 -16.97 1.98 27.35
N ILE A 304 -16.82 1.10 28.34
CA ILE A 304 -15.97 -0.08 28.21
C ILE A 304 -16.66 -1.09 27.31
N VAL A 305 -15.94 -1.59 26.32
CA VAL A 305 -16.41 -2.55 25.32
C VAL A 305 -15.34 -3.59 25.02
N SER A 306 -15.75 -4.68 24.38
CA SER A 306 -14.81 -5.64 23.81
C SER A 306 -14.27 -5.14 22.47
N ASP A 307 -12.99 -5.40 22.24
CA ASP A 307 -12.41 -5.27 20.92
C ASP A 307 -12.24 -6.66 20.29
N THR A 308 -12.95 -6.88 19.19
CA THR A 308 -12.95 -8.13 18.42
C THR A 308 -12.56 -7.85 16.97
N SER A 309 -11.76 -6.79 16.75
CA SER A 309 -11.26 -6.41 15.43
C SER A 309 -10.54 -7.57 14.77
N ARG A 310 -10.99 -7.96 13.58
CA ARG A 310 -10.50 -9.14 12.87
C ARG A 310 -8.98 -9.06 12.62
N GLY A 311 -8.25 -10.12 12.92
CA GLY A 311 -6.79 -10.19 12.77
C GLY A 311 -5.98 -9.54 13.89
N LEU A 312 -6.64 -8.95 14.89
CA LEU A 312 -6.05 -8.62 16.20
C LEU A 312 -6.53 -9.63 17.26
N PRO A 313 -5.84 -9.74 18.41
CA PRO A 313 -6.35 -10.52 19.54
C PRO A 313 -7.73 -10.01 19.97
N GLY A 314 -8.70 -10.91 20.18
CA GLY A 314 -10.01 -10.54 20.71
C GLY A 314 -9.94 -10.36 22.23
N ILE A 315 -10.19 -9.14 22.71
CA ILE A 315 -10.10 -8.81 24.14
C ILE A 315 -11.47 -8.41 24.69
N ASN A 316 -11.96 -9.20 25.63
CA ASN A 316 -13.21 -8.90 26.33
C ASN A 316 -13.02 -7.72 27.28
N LEU A 317 -13.88 -6.70 27.13
CA LEU A 317 -13.83 -5.47 27.92
C LEU A 317 -12.42 -4.82 27.93
N GLY A 318 -11.68 -4.97 26.82
CA GLY A 318 -10.31 -4.49 26.66
C GLY A 318 -10.20 -3.08 26.09
N ALA A 319 -11.30 -2.46 25.70
CA ALA A 319 -11.30 -1.18 25.02
C ALA A 319 -12.33 -0.20 25.59
N VAL A 320 -12.13 1.06 25.26
CA VAL A 320 -13.09 2.13 25.46
C VAL A 320 -13.54 2.62 24.10
N GLN A 321 -14.84 2.89 23.98
CA GLN A 321 -15.44 3.65 22.88
C GLN A 321 -16.10 4.91 23.44
N TYR A 322 -16.22 5.94 22.61
CA TYR A 322 -16.93 7.16 22.94
C TYR A 322 -18.26 7.24 22.18
N ASN A 323 -19.39 7.19 22.88
CA ASN A 323 -20.75 7.16 22.31
C ASN A 323 -21.27 8.55 21.89
N GLY A 324 -20.40 9.39 21.35
CA GLY A 324 -20.75 10.69 20.80
C GLY A 324 -19.88 11.00 19.59
N ALA A 325 -20.22 12.04 18.83
CA ALA A 325 -19.32 12.53 17.78
C ALA A 325 -18.03 13.09 18.42
N PRO A 326 -16.86 12.91 17.79
CA PRO A 326 -15.63 13.54 18.25
C PRO A 326 -15.83 15.06 18.40
N PRO A 327 -15.36 15.70 19.49
CA PRO A 327 -15.54 17.13 19.71
C PRO A 327 -14.93 17.99 18.61
N ASN A 328 -13.78 17.58 18.08
CA ASN A 328 -13.10 18.24 16.98
C ASN A 328 -13.27 17.41 15.71
N LEU A 329 -14.21 17.84 14.85
CA LEU A 329 -14.47 17.21 13.57
C LEU A 329 -13.50 17.71 12.50
N GLY A 330 -13.19 16.83 11.54
CA GLY A 330 -12.36 17.13 10.39
C GLY A 330 -11.08 16.29 10.33
N VAL A 331 -10.36 16.44 9.23
CA VAL A 331 -9.03 15.86 9.06
C VAL A 331 -8.04 16.76 9.83
N PRO A 332 -7.19 16.21 10.71
CA PRO A 332 -6.15 16.98 11.40
C PRO A 332 -5.24 17.70 10.41
N ALA A 333 -4.67 18.85 10.78
CA ALA A 333 -3.84 19.66 9.88
C ALA A 333 -2.58 18.93 9.40
N GLU A 334 -2.08 18.02 10.23
CA GLU A 334 -0.93 17.14 9.99
C GLU A 334 -1.26 16.01 9.00
N CYS A 335 -2.55 15.68 8.86
CA CYS A 335 -3.03 14.59 8.02
C CYS A 335 -3.53 15.10 6.67
N LYS A 336 -3.34 14.28 5.63
CA LYS A 336 -3.88 14.50 4.29
C LYS A 336 -4.93 13.43 3.99
N PRO A 337 -5.97 13.73 3.18
CA PRO A 337 -6.89 12.71 2.70
C PRO A 337 -6.15 11.57 2.00
N CYS A 338 -6.53 10.33 2.29
CA CYS A 338 -5.95 9.17 1.64
C CYS A 338 -6.33 9.15 0.16
N LYS A 339 -5.32 9.11 -0.73
CA LYS A 339 -5.54 9.02 -2.17
C LYS A 339 -6.12 7.65 -2.53
N ALA A 340 -7.03 7.63 -3.51
CA ALA A 340 -7.54 6.39 -4.08
C ALA A 340 -6.40 5.54 -4.66
N VAL A 341 -6.57 4.22 -4.64
CA VAL A 341 -5.67 3.29 -5.33
C VAL A 341 -5.71 3.61 -6.83
N PRO A 342 -4.56 3.79 -7.51
CA PRO A 342 -4.54 4.12 -8.92
C PRO A 342 -5.07 2.93 -9.76
N GLY A 343 -5.66 3.25 -10.91
CA GLY A 343 -6.02 2.26 -11.92
C GLY A 343 -4.78 1.55 -12.48
N ILE A 344 -4.99 0.40 -13.11
CA ILE A 344 -3.93 -0.41 -13.72
C ILE A 344 -3.69 0.07 -15.16
N PRO A 345 -2.56 0.72 -15.47
CA PRO A 345 -2.27 1.15 -16.82
C PRO A 345 -2.21 -0.04 -17.78
N GLY A 346 -2.87 0.08 -18.93
CA GLY A 346 -3.00 -1.00 -19.92
C GLY A 346 -4.24 -1.88 -19.74
N VAL A 347 -4.98 -1.72 -18.63
CA VAL A 347 -6.30 -2.37 -18.42
C VAL A 347 -7.39 -1.34 -18.17
N ASP A 348 -7.16 -0.46 -17.20
CA ASP A 348 -8.12 0.55 -16.81
C ASP A 348 -7.95 1.78 -17.69
N LYS A 349 -9.08 2.40 -18.06
CA LYS A 349 -9.03 3.72 -18.70
C LYS A 349 -8.37 4.69 -17.72
N PRO A 350 -7.56 5.66 -18.19
CA PRO A 350 -7.00 6.67 -17.30
C PRO A 350 -8.13 7.32 -16.51
N PRO A 351 -7.99 7.48 -15.18
CA PRO A 351 -9.05 8.07 -14.37
C PRO A 351 -9.34 9.48 -14.86
N ALA A 352 -10.63 9.82 -14.98
CA ALA A 352 -11.07 11.17 -15.29
C ALA A 352 -10.96 12.10 -14.07
N THR A 353 -9.81 12.17 -13.38
CA THR A 353 -9.56 13.16 -12.31
C THR A 353 -8.06 13.39 -12.04
N THR A 354 -7.67 14.67 -12.18
CA THR A 354 -6.59 15.48 -11.54
C THR A 354 -5.11 15.10 -11.59
N TYR A 355 -4.68 14.01 -12.21
CA TYR A 355 -3.26 13.86 -12.54
C TYR A 355 -3.03 14.28 -13.98
N GLU A 356 -2.41 15.44 -14.20
CA GLU A 356 -1.85 15.80 -15.50
C GLU A 356 -0.62 14.92 -15.76
N ILE A 357 -0.86 13.68 -16.17
CA ILE A 357 0.09 12.97 -17.03
C ILE A 357 -0.44 13.19 -18.43
N ASP A 358 0.15 14.17 -19.12
CA ASP A 358 -0.13 14.42 -20.53
C ASP A 358 0.29 13.19 -21.34
N THR A 359 -0.66 12.29 -21.56
CA THR A 359 -0.52 11.09 -22.37
C THR A 359 -0.68 11.39 -23.86
N ALA A 360 -1.07 12.62 -24.23
CA ALA A 360 -1.27 12.99 -25.63
C ALA A 360 0.04 13.12 -26.42
N THR A 361 1.19 13.17 -25.74
CA THR A 361 2.52 13.29 -26.38
C THR A 361 3.35 12.00 -26.39
N ILE A 362 2.86 10.89 -25.80
CA ILE A 362 3.57 9.60 -25.82
C ILE A 362 3.13 8.80 -27.04
N LYS A 363 3.91 8.89 -28.12
CA LYS A 363 3.75 8.00 -29.28
C LYS A 363 4.07 6.55 -28.87
N PRO A 364 3.31 5.54 -29.34
CA PRO A 364 3.78 4.16 -29.33
C PRO A 364 5.11 4.12 -30.10
N SER A 365 6.18 3.60 -29.50
CA SER A 365 7.41 3.33 -30.26
C SER A 365 7.12 2.25 -31.29
N ASP A 366 7.40 2.58 -32.56
CA ASP A 366 7.27 1.69 -33.69
C ASP A 366 8.12 0.41 -33.48
N VAL A 367 7.47 -0.74 -33.67
CA VAL A 367 8.12 -2.04 -33.78
C VAL A 367 9.15 -1.98 -34.92
N PRO A 368 10.40 -2.47 -34.75
CA PRO A 368 11.37 -2.46 -35.84
C PRO A 368 10.83 -3.25 -37.03
N ASN A 369 10.64 -2.53 -38.13
CA ASN A 369 10.23 -3.07 -39.42
C ASN A 369 11.23 -4.17 -39.83
N LYS A 370 10.72 -5.39 -40.04
CA LYS A 370 11.51 -6.57 -40.39
C LYS A 370 12.12 -6.34 -41.78
N SER A 371 13.45 -6.20 -41.85
CA SER A 371 14.21 -6.18 -43.10
C SER A 371 13.80 -7.31 -44.02
N THR A 372 13.41 -6.95 -45.24
CA THR A 372 13.23 -7.85 -46.38
C THR A 372 14.56 -8.54 -46.70
N VAL A 373 14.68 -9.83 -46.36
CA VAL A 373 15.75 -10.70 -46.84
C VAL A 373 15.22 -11.43 -48.09
N ALA A 374 15.97 -11.33 -49.19
CA ALA A 374 15.68 -11.98 -50.47
C ALA A 374 15.72 -13.53 -50.36
N PRO A 375 14.99 -14.25 -51.21
CA PRO A 375 14.78 -15.70 -51.05
C PRO A 375 16.01 -16.50 -51.51
N TYR A 376 16.51 -17.38 -50.62
CA TYR A 376 17.37 -18.50 -50.99
C TYR A 376 16.57 -19.81 -50.91
N THR A 377 16.63 -20.59 -51.99
CA THR A 377 15.93 -21.87 -52.19
C THR A 377 16.70 -23.10 -51.69
N SER A 378 15.93 -24.08 -51.18
CA SER A 378 16.21 -25.52 -50.98
C SER A 378 17.17 -25.88 -49.81
N SER A 379 17.01 -26.95 -49.02
CA SER A 379 16.31 -28.25 -49.19
C SER A 379 16.06 -28.98 -47.84
N LYS A 380 14.95 -29.74 -47.77
CA LYS A 380 14.62 -30.96 -46.95
C LYS A 380 15.15 -31.11 -45.49
N ALA A 381 14.23 -31.19 -44.51
CA ALA A 381 13.80 -32.44 -43.85
C ALA A 381 12.98 -32.23 -42.54
N SER A 382 11.87 -32.99 -42.45
CA SER A 382 11.16 -33.57 -41.28
C SER A 382 10.61 -32.72 -40.10
N HIS A 383 9.27 -32.64 -40.08
CA HIS A 383 8.30 -32.86 -38.97
C HIS A 383 8.39 -32.13 -37.61
N GLY A 384 7.33 -31.38 -37.30
CA GLY A 384 6.87 -31.05 -35.93
C GLY A 384 5.92 -29.85 -35.89
N LEU A 385 4.60 -30.06 -35.77
CA LEU A 385 3.55 -29.03 -35.88
C LEU A 385 3.63 -27.92 -34.82
N VAL A 386 3.68 -26.65 -35.27
CA VAL A 386 3.15 -25.50 -34.52
C VAL A 386 1.87 -25.06 -35.22
N LYS A 387 0.75 -25.10 -34.49
CA LYS A 387 -0.56 -24.66 -34.98
C LYS A 387 -0.66 -23.14 -34.83
N THR A 388 -0.31 -22.40 -35.87
CA THR A 388 -0.55 -20.94 -35.94
C THR A 388 -2.04 -20.72 -36.21
N VAL A 389 -2.76 -20.11 -35.27
CA VAL A 389 -4.11 -19.60 -35.52
C VAL A 389 -3.96 -18.18 -36.10
N THR A 390 -4.27 -18.04 -37.39
CA THR A 390 -4.42 -16.73 -38.03
C THR A 390 -5.80 -16.18 -37.65
N VAL A 391 -5.85 -15.14 -36.82
CA VAL A 391 -7.08 -14.38 -36.61
C VAL A 391 -7.11 -13.28 -37.67
N PHE A 392 -8.05 -13.37 -38.61
CA PHE A 392 -8.34 -12.25 -39.50
C PHE A 392 -9.15 -11.22 -38.72
N SER A 393 -8.67 -9.98 -38.70
CA SER A 393 -9.51 -8.84 -38.33
C SER A 393 -10.56 -8.68 -39.42
N THR A 394 -11.82 -8.96 -39.09
CA THR A 394 -12.97 -8.56 -39.92
C THR A 394 -13.34 -7.13 -39.55
N ASP A 395 -13.32 -6.24 -40.53
CA ASP A 395 -13.84 -4.89 -40.44
C ASP A 395 -15.27 -4.90 -39.88
N ILE A 396 -15.50 -4.17 -38.80
CA ILE A 396 -16.85 -3.94 -38.27
C ILE A 396 -17.47 -2.83 -39.12
N VAL A 397 -18.34 -3.22 -40.05
CA VAL A 397 -19.27 -2.28 -40.71
C VAL A 397 -20.33 -1.87 -39.69
N MET A 398 -20.37 -0.58 -39.36
CA MET A 398 -21.44 0.03 -38.59
C MET A 398 -22.76 -0.08 -39.36
N ALA A 399 -23.63 -1.01 -38.97
CA ALA A 399 -25.02 -1.05 -39.42
C ALA A 399 -25.87 -0.20 -38.46
N THR A 400 -26.41 0.90 -38.96
CA THR A 400 -27.41 1.70 -38.23
C THR A 400 -28.78 1.05 -38.43
N SER A 401 -29.43 0.63 -37.33
CA SER A 401 -30.83 0.19 -37.36
C SER A 401 -31.71 1.24 -36.68
N THR A 402 -32.54 1.91 -37.46
CA THR A 402 -33.65 2.75 -36.97
C THR A 402 -34.87 1.88 -36.72
N PHE A 403 -35.43 1.96 -35.50
CA PHE A 403 -36.71 1.33 -35.16
C PHE A 403 -37.82 2.40 -35.09
N THR A 404 -38.90 2.19 -35.84
CA THR A 404 -40.13 2.98 -35.77
C THR A 404 -41.09 2.27 -34.82
N ILE A 405 -41.56 2.95 -33.78
CA ILE A 405 -42.53 2.42 -32.81
C ILE A 405 -43.93 2.76 -33.31
N THR A 406 -44.71 1.74 -33.67
CA THR A 406 -46.15 1.87 -33.95
C THR A 406 -46.93 1.31 -32.77
N SER A 407 -47.59 2.18 -31.99
CA SER A 407 -48.49 1.76 -30.92
C SER A 407 -49.89 1.54 -31.48
N THR A 408 -50.37 0.30 -31.47
CA THR A 408 -51.81 0.00 -31.61
C THR A 408 -52.46 0.05 -30.23
N VAL A 409 -53.32 1.04 -30.04
CA VAL A 409 -54.33 1.07 -28.97
C VAL A 409 -55.55 0.33 -29.51
N THR A 410 -56.08 -0.61 -28.74
CA THR A 410 -57.41 -1.19 -28.99
C THR A 410 -58.23 -1.15 -27.71
N PRO A 411 -59.55 -0.91 -27.86
CA PRO A 411 -60.43 -0.26 -26.87
C PRO A 411 -60.81 -1.09 -25.65
#